data_AF-A0A8D2LWV3-F1
#
_entry.id   AF-A0A8D2LWV3-F1
#
_cell.length_a   1.000
_cell.length_b   1.000
_cell.length_c   1.000
_cell.angle_alpha   90.00
_cell.angle_beta   90.00
_cell.angle_gamma   90.00
#
_symmetry.space_group_name_H-M   'P 1'
#
loop_
_entity.id
_entity.type
_entity.pdbx_description
1 polymer ?
#
loop_
_entity_poly.entity_id
_entity_poly.type
_entity_poly.pdbx_seq_one_letter_code
_entity_poly.pdbx_strand_id
1 'polypeptide(L)'
;MADSLRRLISNETCRILQDKLETWYKDYHVNSCDQNLTRCCEVMELNAIIQGQLFTIFNQACREGGQYAGVEIIKSRLLPWLGTCFSSPTPGSSSHLQVQ
;
A
#
# COMPACT_ATOMS: atom_id res chain seq x y z
N MET A 1 -20.77 -4.61 5.11
CA MET A 1 -19.40 -4.89 4.62
C MET A 1 -19.36 -5.32 3.14
N ALA A 2 -20.16 -6.32 2.73
CA ALA A 2 -20.13 -6.87 1.36
C ALA A 2 -20.38 -5.82 0.26
N ASP A 3 -21.25 -4.83 0.48
CA ASP A 3 -21.50 -3.76 -0.50
C ASP A 3 -20.34 -2.78 -0.66
N SER A 4 -19.61 -2.50 0.43
CA SER A 4 -18.40 -1.67 0.38
C SER A 4 -17.27 -2.39 -0.35
N LEU A 5 -17.12 -3.70 -0.11
CA LEU A 5 -16.19 -4.55 -0.83
C LEU A 5 -16.58 -4.67 -2.31
N ARG A 6 -17.86 -4.88 -2.61
CA ARG A 6 -18.39 -4.90 -3.97
C ARG A 6 -18.12 -3.58 -4.69
N ARG A 7 -18.32 -2.43 -4.03
CA ARG A 7 -18.00 -1.13 -4.60
C ARG A 7 -16.51 -0.97 -4.90
N LEU A 8 -15.61 -1.42 -4.03
CA LEU A 8 -14.17 -1.43 -4.30
C LEU A 8 -13.83 -2.30 -5.52
N ILE A 9 -14.41 -3.50 -5.62
CA ILE A 9 -14.19 -4.43 -6.75
C ILE A 9 -14.79 -3.89 -8.05
N SER A 10 -15.99 -3.31 -7.99
CA SER A 10 -16.68 -2.73 -9.15
C SER A 10 -16.09 -1.40 -9.57
N ASN A 11 -15.32 -0.74 -8.70
CA ASN A 11 -14.58 0.45 -9.05
C ASN A 11 -13.34 0.06 -9.86
N GLU A 12 -13.16 0.69 -11.01
CA GLU A 12 -12.05 0.43 -11.91
C GLU A 12 -10.69 0.85 -11.33
N THR A 13 -10.65 1.52 -10.16
CA THR A 13 -9.42 2.01 -9.51
C THR A 13 -8.34 0.92 -9.39
N CYS A 14 -8.70 -0.32 -9.00
CA CYS A 14 -7.74 -1.43 -8.91
C CYS A 14 -7.18 -1.83 -10.29
N ARG A 15 -8.02 -1.82 -11.32
CA ARG A 15 -7.62 -2.13 -12.70
C ARG A 15 -6.75 -1.01 -13.28
N ILE A 16 -7.10 0.25 -13.04
CA ILE A 16 -6.33 1.42 -13.48
C ILE A 16 -4.94 1.42 -12.82
N LEU A 17 -4.84 1.08 -11.52
CA LEU A 17 -3.56 0.91 -10.83
C LEU A 17 -2.70 -0.15 -11.54
N GLN A 18 -3.29 -1.30 -11.86
CA GLN A 18 -2.60 -2.38 -12.57
C GLN A 18 -2.12 -1.92 -13.96
N ASP A 19 -3.00 -1.32 -14.76
CA ASP A 19 -2.67 -0.86 -16.12
C ASP A 19 -1.51 0.17 -16.10
N LYS A 20 -1.51 1.08 -15.11
CA LYS A 20 -0.42 2.06 -14.95
C LYS A 20 0.88 1.41 -14.50
N LEU A 21 0.85 0.44 -13.59
CA LEU A 21 2.03 -0.33 -13.19
C LEU A 21 2.63 -1.08 -14.37
N GLU A 22 1.80 -1.74 -15.18
CA GLU A 22 2.25 -2.46 -16.38
C GLU A 22 2.87 -1.52 -17.41
N THR A 23 2.25 -0.36 -17.64
CA THR A 23 2.77 0.66 -18.54
C THR A 23 4.09 1.24 -18.03
N TRP A 24 4.19 1.49 -16.73
CA TRP A 24 5.43 1.97 -16.12
C TRP A 24 6.55 0.93 -16.24
N TYR A 25 6.27 -0.35 -15.97
CA TYR A 25 7.24 -1.43 -16.13
C TYR A 25 7.77 -1.54 -17.56
N LYS A 26 6.87 -1.52 -18.56
CA LYS A 26 7.23 -1.60 -19.99
C LYS A 26 8.18 -0.49 -20.42
N ASP A 27 7.94 0.73 -19.93
CA ASP A 27 8.69 1.91 -20.36
C ASP A 27 9.83 2.29 -19.40
N TYR A 28 10.03 1.57 -18.30
CA TYR A 28 10.90 2.00 -17.18
C TYR A 28 12.30 2.40 -17.63
N HIS A 29 12.91 1.58 -18.50
CA HIS A 29 14.28 1.79 -19.00
C HIS A 29 14.37 2.85 -20.10
N VAL A 30 13.24 3.25 -20.69
CA VAL A 30 13.16 4.29 -21.74
C VAL A 30 12.83 5.65 -21.14
N ASN A 31 12.11 5.68 -20.02
CA ASN A 31 11.76 6.91 -19.30
C ASN A 31 12.99 7.58 -18.67
N SER A 32 12.97 8.91 -18.61
CA SER A 32 13.88 9.68 -17.76
C SER A 32 13.60 9.42 -16.27
N CYS A 33 14.55 9.83 -15.41
CA CYS A 33 14.36 9.79 -13.96
C CYS A 33 13.07 10.50 -13.54
N ASP A 34 12.86 11.74 -14.01
CA ASP A 34 11.68 12.53 -13.68
C ASP A 34 10.38 11.86 -14.15
N GLN A 35 10.38 11.28 -15.36
CA GLN A 35 9.22 10.53 -15.85
C GLN A 35 8.91 9.31 -14.99
N ASN A 36 9.94 8.56 -14.57
CA ASN A 36 9.76 7.43 -13.66
C ASN A 36 9.25 7.87 -12.29
N LEU A 37 9.75 8.99 -11.75
CA LEU A 37 9.25 9.54 -10.48
C LEU A 37 7.80 10.02 -10.60
N THR A 38 7.44 10.71 -11.68
CA THR A 38 6.04 11.11 -11.94
C THR A 38 5.12 9.90 -12.00
N ARG A 39 5.47 8.86 -12.77
CA ARG A 39 4.67 7.63 -12.86
C ARG A 39 4.57 6.91 -11.51
N CYS A 40 5.66 6.89 -10.74
CA CYS A 40 5.67 6.34 -9.38
C CYS A 40 4.67 7.09 -8.48
N CYS A 41 4.68 8.43 -8.51
CA CYS A 41 3.73 9.24 -7.74
C CYS A 41 2.27 8.95 -8.13
N GLU A 42 1.95 8.87 -9.42
CA GLU A 42 0.58 8.52 -9.87
C GLU A 42 0.12 7.15 -9.34
N VAL A 43 1.01 6.15 -9.35
CA VAL A 43 0.73 4.82 -8.79
C VAL A 43 0.55 4.89 -7.27
N MET A 44 1.37 5.67 -6.56
CA MET A 44 1.24 5.87 -5.12
C MET A 44 -0.09 6.55 -4.75
N GLU A 45 -0.54 7.53 -5.52
CA GLU A 45 -1.84 8.20 -5.32
C GLU A 45 -3.01 7.22 -5.48
N LEU A 46 -3.01 6.42 -6.54
CA LEU A 46 -4.04 5.39 -6.74
C LEU A 46 -4.02 4.33 -5.64
N ASN A 47 -2.83 3.91 -5.22
CA ASN A 47 -2.68 2.98 -4.10
C ASN A 47 -3.24 3.59 -2.80
N ALA A 48 -3.02 4.88 -2.54
CA ALA A 48 -3.57 5.56 -1.37
C ALA A 48 -5.12 5.59 -1.37
N ILE A 49 -5.74 5.76 -2.53
CA ILE A 49 -7.21 5.70 -2.68
C ILE A 49 -7.72 4.29 -2.32
N ILE A 50 -7.11 3.24 -2.89
CA ILE A 50 -7.48 1.84 -2.61
C ILE A 50 -7.27 1.53 -1.13
N GLN A 51 -6.14 1.95 -0.56
CA GLN A 51 -5.81 1.77 0.84
C GLN A 51 -6.84 2.46 1.75
N GLY A 52 -7.28 3.68 1.44
CA GLY A 52 -8.35 4.36 2.18
C GLY A 52 -9.70 3.63 2.15
N GLN A 53 -10.06 3.05 1.00
CA GLN A 53 -11.26 2.23 0.87
C GLN A 53 -11.14 0.92 1.67
N LEU A 54 -9.98 0.26 1.64
CA LEU A 54 -9.71 -0.92 2.45
C LEU A 54 -9.75 -0.61 3.95
N PHE A 55 -9.22 0.53 4.38
CA PHE A 55 -9.34 0.98 5.77
C PHE A 55 -10.80 1.20 6.18
N THR A 56 -11.61 1.74 5.29
CA THR A 56 -13.05 1.90 5.55
C THR A 56 -13.73 0.55 5.75
N ILE A 57 -13.43 -0.43 4.89
CA ILE A 57 -13.95 -1.81 5.00
C ILE A 57 -13.45 -2.47 6.29
N PHE A 58 -12.17 -2.33 6.61
CA PHE A 58 -11.55 -2.85 7.83
C PHE A 58 -12.24 -2.31 9.08
N ASN A 59 -12.42 -0.99 9.18
CA ASN A 59 -13.11 -0.36 10.31
C ASN A 59 -14.56 -0.84 10.44
N GLN A 60 -15.26 -1.01 9.32
CA GLN A 60 -16.61 -1.58 9.32
C GLN A 60 -16.61 -3.02 9.86
N ALA A 61 -15.66 -3.85 9.42
CA ALA A 61 -15.52 -5.24 9.88
C ALA A 61 -15.19 -5.33 11.38
N CYS A 62 -14.32 -4.45 11.91
CA CYS A 62 -14.03 -4.41 13.35
C CYS A 62 -15.29 -4.09 14.17
N ARG A 63 -16.13 -3.17 13.70
CA ARG A 63 -17.36 -2.76 14.41
C ARG A 63 -18.42 -3.86 14.46
N GLU A 64 -18.43 -4.79 13.52
CA GLU A 64 -19.39 -5.89 13.47
C GLU A 64 -19.19 -6.90 14.62
N GLY A 65 -17.98 -7.02 15.17
CA GLY A 65 -17.70 -7.96 16.26
C GLY A 65 -17.97 -7.45 17.68
N GLY A 66 -18.47 -6.21 17.85
CA GLY A 66 -18.71 -5.61 19.16
C GLY A 66 -17.50 -4.89 19.79
N GLN A 67 -17.64 -4.41 21.02
CA GLN A 67 -16.74 -3.39 21.64
C GLN A 67 -15.24 -3.76 21.71
N TYR A 68 -14.88 -5.04 21.71
CA TYR A 68 -13.49 -5.49 21.82
C TYR A 68 -13.03 -6.41 20.68
N ALA A 69 -13.90 -6.68 19.70
CA ALA A 69 -13.52 -7.55 18.59
C ALA A 69 -12.53 -6.85 17.66
N GLY A 70 -11.58 -7.63 17.15
CA GLY A 70 -10.54 -7.14 16.25
C GLY A 70 -9.41 -6.37 16.93
N VAL A 71 -9.48 -6.05 18.23
CA VAL A 71 -8.41 -5.36 18.98
C VAL A 71 -7.09 -6.11 18.88
N GLU A 72 -7.11 -7.43 19.06
CA GLU A 72 -5.90 -8.25 18.96
C GLU A 72 -5.37 -8.32 17.51
N ILE A 73 -6.25 -8.29 16.50
CA ILE A 73 -5.84 -8.22 15.09
C ILE A 73 -5.20 -6.85 14.79
N ILE A 74 -5.78 -5.75 15.28
CA ILE A 74 -5.23 -4.40 15.11
C ILE A 74 -3.82 -4.34 15.71
N LYS A 75 -3.66 -4.78 16.96
CA LYS A 75 -2.38 -4.75 17.67
C LYS A 75 -1.32 -5.63 17.03
N SER A 76 -1.68 -6.85 16.60
CA SER A 76 -0.71 -7.82 16.10
C SER A 76 -0.41 -7.72 14.60
N ARG A 77 -1.29 -7.08 13.81
CA ARG A 77 -1.15 -7.02 12.34
C ARG A 77 -1.08 -5.60 11.81
N LEU A 78 -2.07 -4.77 12.13
CA LEU A 78 -2.19 -3.43 11.53
C LEU A 78 -1.13 -2.45 12.04
N LEU A 79 -0.94 -2.36 13.36
CA LEU A 79 0.02 -1.40 13.95
C LEU A 79 1.47 -1.71 13.55
N PRO A 80 1.95 -2.97 13.58
CA PRO A 80 3.29 -3.28 13.09
C PRO A 80 3.46 -2.92 11.62
N TRP A 81 2.47 -3.25 10.77
CA TRP A 81 2.50 -2.91 9.35
C TRP A 81 2.63 -1.40 9.14
N LEU A 82 1.81 -0.58 9.82
CA LEU A 82 1.90 0.88 9.76
C LEU A 82 3.26 1.43 10.19
N GLY A 83 3.87 0.86 11.24
CA GLY A 83 5.20 1.26 11.70
C GLY A 83 6.31 0.94 10.69
N THR A 84 6.17 -0.14 9.92
CA THR A 84 7.16 -0.56 8.92
C THR A 84 7.01 0.11 7.56
N CYS A 85 5.80 0.50 7.14
CA CYS A 85 5.54 1.01 5.79
C CYS A 85 6.28 2.30 5.43
N PHE A 86 6.70 3.08 6.42
CA PHE A 86 7.44 4.34 6.24
C PHE A 86 8.93 4.21 6.56
N SER A 87 9.36 3.00 6.94
CA SER A 87 10.75 2.68 7.26
C SER A 87 11.38 2.00 6.05
N SER A 88 11.99 2.77 5.14
CA SER A 88 12.75 2.17 4.04
C SER A 88 14.08 1.62 4.59
N PRO A 89 14.41 0.34 4.41
CA PRO A 89 15.79 -0.11 4.57
C PRO A 89 16.61 0.57 3.47
N THR A 90 17.48 1.49 3.87
CA THR A 90 18.45 2.06 2.94
C THR A 90 19.35 0.93 2.41
N PRO A 91 19.42 0.71 1.09
CA PRO A 91 20.41 -0.20 0.54
C PRO A 91 21.76 0.51 0.59
N GLY A 92 22.47 0.39 1.73
CA GLY A 92 23.77 1.07 1.88
C GLY A 92 24.49 0.93 3.22
N SER A 93 23.84 0.50 4.30
CA SER A 93 24.55 0.24 5.56
C SER A 93 24.93 -1.22 5.70
N SER A 94 25.80 -1.70 4.81
CA SER A 94 26.72 -2.78 5.20
C SER A 94 27.67 -2.18 6.23
N SER A 95 27.38 -2.40 7.50
CA SER A 95 28.34 -2.21 8.59
C SER A 95 29.50 -3.17 8.39
N HIS A 96 30.47 -2.76 7.57
CA HIS A 96 31.80 -3.35 7.54
C HIS A 96 32.55 -2.89 8.79
N LEU A 97 32.21 -3.48 9.93
CA LEU A 97 33.09 -3.55 11.10
C LEU A 97 33.87 -4.87 10.99
N GLN A 98 34.95 -4.84 10.21
CA GLN A 98 36.08 -5.72 10.50
C GLN A 98 37.11 -4.88 11.25
N VAL A 99 37.26 -5.27 12.50
CA VAL A 99 38.31 -4.90 13.46
C VAL A 99 39.68 -5.13 12.82
N GLN A 100 40.56 -4.14 12.91
CA GLN A 100 42.01 -4.36 12.92
C GLN A 100 42.57 -3.73 14.20
#